data_AF-A0A8J6BQI4-F1
#
_entry.id   AF-A0A8J6BQI4-F1
#
_cell.length_a   1.000
_cell.length_b   1.000
_cell.length_c   1.000
_cell.angle_alpha   90.00
_cell.angle_beta   90.00
_cell.angle_gamma   90.00
#
_symmetry.space_group_name_H-M   'P 1'
#
loop_
_entity.id
_entity.type
_entity.pdbx_description
1 polymer ?
#
loop_
_entity_poly.entity_id
_entity_poly.type
_entity_poly.pdbx_seq_one_letter_code
_entity_poly.pdbx_strand_id
1 'polypeptide(L)'
;MEVTGLSAPTVTVFISSSLNSFRSEKRYSRSLTIAEFKCKLELVVGSPASCMELELYGVDDKFYSKLDQEDALLGSYPVDDGCRIHVIDHSGARLGEYEDVSKVEKYEVSQEAYDQRQDSVRSFLKRSKLGRYNEEEKAQREAEAAQRLSEEKTQAGAIPVGSRCEVQVLGQPPRRGTVMYVGLTDFKPGYWVGVCYDEPLGKNDGSVNGKRYFECQAKYGAFVKPAVVTVGDFPEEDYGLDEM
;
A
#
# COMPACT_ATOMS: atom_id res chain seq x y z
N MET A 1 28.09 22.86 -46.98
CA MET A 1 28.21 21.91 -45.86
C MET A 1 26.79 21.40 -45.62
N GLU A 2 26.38 20.40 -46.39
CA GLU A 2 25.03 19.84 -46.31
C GLU A 2 25.17 18.42 -45.78
N VAL A 3 24.93 18.26 -44.48
CA VAL A 3 24.79 16.95 -43.87
C VAL A 3 23.32 16.57 -44.07
N THR A 4 23.02 15.86 -45.15
CA THR A 4 21.75 15.15 -45.32
C THR A 4 21.67 14.06 -44.26
N GLY A 5 21.11 14.42 -43.10
CA GLY A 5 20.74 13.42 -42.10
C GLY A 5 19.71 12.49 -42.72
N LEU A 6 20.09 11.23 -42.96
CA LEU A 6 19.14 10.16 -43.27
C LEU A 6 18.20 10.04 -42.07
N SER A 7 16.99 10.59 -42.21
CA SER A 7 15.93 10.37 -41.23
C SER A 7 15.69 8.86 -41.11
N ALA A 8 15.62 8.35 -39.87
CA ALA A 8 15.49 6.93 -39.61
C ALA A 8 14.27 6.36 -40.37
N PRO A 9 14.34 5.14 -40.93
CA PRO A 9 13.26 4.58 -41.78
C PRO A 9 11.94 4.40 -41.02
N THR A 10 11.99 4.38 -39.69
CA THR A 10 10.84 4.29 -38.81
C THR A 10 10.81 5.45 -37.83
N VAL A 11 9.61 5.81 -37.38
CA VAL A 11 9.36 6.79 -36.33
C VAL A 11 8.51 6.20 -35.21
N THR A 12 8.80 6.56 -33.97
CA THR A 12 8.03 6.15 -32.79
C THR A 12 7.17 7.31 -32.33
N VAL A 13 5.84 7.16 -32.39
CA VAL A 13 4.88 8.22 -32.08
C VAL A 13 3.88 7.78 -31.03
N PHE A 14 3.37 8.73 -30.27
CA PHE A 14 2.22 8.53 -29.39
C PHE A 14 0.93 8.70 -30.18
N ILE A 15 0.07 7.70 -30.16
CA ILE A 15 -1.27 7.75 -30.74
C ILE A 15 -2.26 8.11 -29.63
N SER A 16 -3.04 9.15 -29.85
CA SER A 16 -4.17 9.57 -29.00
C SER A 16 -5.43 9.68 -29.86
N SER A 17 -6.60 9.58 -29.24
CA SER A 17 -7.89 9.65 -29.95
C SER A 17 -8.85 10.63 -29.29
N SER A 18 -9.79 11.16 -30.06
CA SER A 18 -10.95 11.89 -29.54
C SER A 18 -12.03 10.97 -28.95
N LEU A 19 -11.89 9.64 -29.01
CA LEU A 19 -12.88 8.68 -28.51
C LEU A 19 -12.60 8.19 -27.09
N ASN A 20 -11.35 8.24 -26.64
CA ASN A 20 -10.93 7.77 -25.33
C ASN A 20 -9.69 8.53 -24.84
N SER A 21 -9.42 8.41 -23.56
CA SER A 21 -8.31 9.08 -22.87
C SER A 21 -6.97 8.35 -23.00
N PHE A 22 -6.96 7.12 -23.53
CA PHE A 22 -5.77 6.30 -23.62
C PHE A 22 -4.80 6.80 -24.68
N ARG A 23 -3.50 6.69 -24.38
CA ARG A 23 -2.41 6.94 -25.33
C ARG A 23 -1.63 5.66 -25.53
N SER A 24 -1.25 5.36 -26.76
CA SER A 24 -0.41 4.21 -27.07
C SER A 24 0.83 4.64 -27.84
N GLU A 25 2.01 4.20 -27.41
CA GLU A 25 3.25 4.42 -28.14
C GLU A 25 3.41 3.33 -29.20
N LYS A 26 3.62 3.73 -30.46
CA LYS A 26 3.72 2.81 -31.59
C LYS A 26 4.77 3.28 -32.59
N ARG A 27 5.42 2.31 -33.23
CA ARG A 27 6.45 2.54 -34.25
C ARG A 27 5.90 2.26 -35.64
N TYR A 28 6.09 3.20 -36.55
CA TYR A 28 5.61 3.12 -37.94
C TYR A 28 6.75 3.41 -38.93
N SER A 29 6.61 2.91 -40.17
CA SER A 29 7.53 3.27 -41.25
C SER A 29 7.22 4.68 -41.76
N ARG A 30 8.26 5.48 -41.99
CA ARG A 30 8.14 6.80 -42.63
C ARG A 30 7.74 6.71 -44.11
N SER A 31 7.83 5.52 -44.71
CA SER A 31 7.43 5.24 -46.08
C SER A 31 5.93 4.93 -46.28
N LEU A 32 5.13 4.92 -45.20
CA LEU A 32 3.68 4.70 -45.32
C LEU A 32 3.03 5.95 -45.88
N THR A 33 2.06 5.79 -46.77
CA THR A 33 1.17 6.90 -47.10
C THR A 33 0.27 7.23 -45.91
N ILE A 34 -0.30 8.44 -45.87
CA ILE A 34 -1.27 8.80 -44.83
C ILE A 34 -2.50 7.88 -44.89
N ALA A 35 -2.95 7.46 -46.08
CA ALA A 35 -4.03 6.49 -46.23
C ALA A 35 -3.71 5.14 -45.59
N GLU A 36 -2.52 4.58 -45.88
CA GLU A 36 -2.06 3.33 -45.28
C GLU A 36 -1.88 3.45 -43.76
N PHE A 37 -1.43 4.63 -43.31
CA PHE A 37 -1.26 4.94 -41.90
C PHE A 37 -2.62 4.97 -41.18
N LYS A 38 -3.64 5.63 -41.73
CA LYS A 38 -5.02 5.61 -41.19
C LYS A 38 -5.58 4.19 -41.07
N CYS A 39 -5.41 3.36 -42.11
CA CYS A 39 -5.82 1.94 -42.05
C CYS A 39 -5.16 1.18 -40.89
N LYS A 40 -3.88 1.45 -40.59
CA LYS A 40 -3.19 0.83 -39.45
C LYS A 40 -3.70 1.35 -38.11
N LEU A 41 -4.13 2.61 -38.04
CA LEU A 41 -4.69 3.21 -36.83
C LEU A 41 -6.07 2.66 -36.48
N GLU A 42 -6.81 2.04 -37.41
CA GLU A 42 -8.14 1.47 -37.14
C GLU A 42 -8.10 0.46 -35.99
N LEU A 43 -7.12 -0.45 -35.99
CA LEU A 43 -6.94 -1.45 -34.93
C LEU A 43 -6.41 -0.86 -33.62
N VAL A 44 -5.97 0.39 -33.64
CA VAL A 44 -5.40 1.08 -32.48
C VAL A 44 -6.45 1.92 -31.78
N VAL A 45 -7.20 2.70 -32.55
CA VAL A 45 -8.18 3.67 -32.02
C VAL A 45 -9.63 3.20 -32.17
N GLY A 46 -9.90 2.17 -32.96
CA GLY A 46 -11.23 1.61 -33.16
C GLY A 46 -12.16 2.43 -34.06
N SER A 47 -11.61 3.40 -34.81
CA SER A 47 -12.34 4.22 -35.79
C SER A 47 -12.02 3.77 -37.21
N PRO A 48 -12.94 3.84 -38.20
CA PRO A 48 -12.63 3.60 -39.62
C PRO A 48 -11.77 4.72 -40.23
N ALA A 49 -10.83 4.39 -41.11
CA ALA A 49 -9.92 5.34 -41.76
C ALA A 49 -10.65 6.48 -42.49
N SER A 50 -11.82 6.20 -43.07
CA SER A 50 -12.66 7.20 -43.75
C SER A 50 -13.21 8.30 -42.84
N CYS A 51 -13.25 8.05 -41.53
CA CYS A 51 -13.79 8.95 -40.52
C CYS A 51 -12.69 9.59 -39.66
N MET A 52 -11.41 9.32 -39.96
CA MET A 52 -10.27 9.84 -39.22
C MET A 52 -9.75 11.14 -39.82
N GLU A 53 -9.61 12.14 -38.95
CA GLU A 53 -8.77 13.31 -39.18
C GLU A 53 -7.56 13.24 -38.26
N LEU A 54 -6.37 13.46 -38.81
CA LEU A 54 -5.11 13.29 -38.09
C LEU A 54 -4.44 14.65 -37.86
N GLU A 55 -4.10 14.92 -36.61
CA GLU A 55 -3.35 16.11 -36.20
C GLU A 55 -1.99 15.69 -35.61
N LEU A 56 -0.93 16.37 -36.03
CA LEU A 56 0.42 16.16 -35.56
C LEU A 56 0.75 17.19 -34.48
N TYR A 57 1.24 16.70 -33.35
CA TYR A 57 1.74 17.49 -32.23
C TYR A 57 3.20 17.15 -31.95
N GLY A 58 3.97 18.17 -31.58
CA GLY A 58 5.33 18.02 -31.09
C GLY A 58 5.42 17.31 -29.74
N VAL A 59 6.65 17.02 -29.31
CA VAL A 59 6.95 16.47 -27.98
C VAL A 59 6.51 17.42 -26.85
N ASP A 60 6.45 18.72 -27.15
CA ASP A 60 5.96 19.80 -26.29
C ASP A 60 4.42 19.93 -26.30
N ASP A 61 3.70 18.97 -26.91
CA ASP A 61 2.25 19.00 -27.12
C ASP A 61 1.77 20.23 -27.91
N LYS A 62 2.67 20.88 -28.67
CA LYS A 62 2.34 21.99 -29.57
C LYS A 62 1.85 21.46 -30.91
N PHE A 63 0.73 21.98 -31.39
CA PHE A 63 0.19 21.64 -32.72
C PHE A 63 1.18 22.03 -33.83
N TYR A 64 1.47 21.09 -34.73
CA TYR A 64 2.34 21.30 -35.89
C TYR A 64 1.52 21.44 -37.17
N SER A 65 0.81 20.39 -37.58
CA SER A 65 0.05 20.37 -38.83
C SER A 65 -1.04 19.31 -38.83
N LYS A 66 -1.98 19.41 -39.77
CA LYS A 66 -2.88 18.31 -40.12
C LYS A 66 -2.21 17.38 -41.13
N LEU A 67 -2.52 16.09 -41.08
CA LEU A 67 -2.11 15.11 -42.09
C LEU A 67 -3.30 14.84 -43.02
N ASP A 68 -3.54 15.77 -43.94
CA ASP A 68 -4.72 15.80 -44.82
C ASP A 68 -4.44 15.26 -46.25
N GLN A 69 -3.17 15.13 -46.63
CA GLN A 69 -2.79 14.58 -47.93
C GLN A 69 -2.64 13.05 -47.86
N GLU A 70 -3.66 12.32 -48.30
CA GLU A 70 -3.74 10.84 -48.25
C GLU A 70 -2.58 10.13 -48.95
N ASP A 71 -2.13 10.66 -50.09
CA ASP A 71 -1.04 10.08 -50.90
C ASP A 71 0.36 10.49 -50.41
N ALA A 72 0.46 11.47 -49.49
CA ALA A 72 1.74 11.91 -48.96
C ALA A 72 2.32 10.86 -48.01
N LEU A 73 3.65 10.76 -47.98
CA LEU A 73 4.34 9.84 -47.08
C LEU A 73 4.34 10.42 -45.66
N LEU A 74 4.23 9.57 -44.64
CA LEU A 74 4.33 10.00 -43.24
C LEU A 74 5.64 10.75 -42.97
N GLY A 75 6.74 10.33 -43.63
CA GLY A 75 8.03 10.99 -43.57
C GLY A 75 8.15 12.34 -44.28
N SER A 76 7.15 12.77 -45.07
CA SER A 76 7.14 14.13 -45.64
C SER A 76 6.66 15.19 -44.65
N TYR A 77 6.12 14.77 -43.50
CA TYR A 77 5.70 15.63 -42.40
C TYR A 77 6.80 15.70 -41.33
N PRO A 78 6.84 16.77 -40.50
CA PRO A 78 7.81 16.92 -39.41
C PRO A 78 7.49 16.00 -38.22
N VAL A 79 7.45 14.69 -38.48
CA VAL A 79 7.16 13.64 -37.50
C VAL A 79 8.49 13.05 -37.03
N ASP A 80 8.84 13.36 -35.77
CA ASP A 80 10.01 12.84 -35.08
C ASP A 80 9.62 11.90 -33.95
N ASP A 81 10.61 11.20 -33.39
CA ASP A 81 10.38 10.29 -32.28
C ASP A 81 9.84 11.06 -31.06
N GLY A 82 8.76 10.55 -30.47
CA GLY A 82 8.06 11.19 -29.35
C GLY A 82 6.97 12.19 -29.76
N CYS A 83 6.79 12.49 -31.06
CA CYS A 83 5.64 13.24 -31.54
C CYS A 83 4.32 12.53 -31.21
N ARG A 84 3.24 13.30 -31.07
CA ARG A 84 1.90 12.77 -30.84
C ARG A 84 1.04 12.95 -32.09
N ILE A 85 0.47 11.85 -32.57
CA ILE A 85 -0.60 11.84 -33.56
C ILE A 85 -1.93 11.78 -32.80
N HIS A 86 -2.75 12.79 -32.99
CA HIS A 86 -4.11 12.84 -32.46
C HIS A 86 -5.10 12.48 -33.56
N VAL A 87 -5.87 11.42 -33.32
CA VAL A 87 -6.93 10.95 -34.23
C VAL A 87 -8.26 11.53 -33.77
N ILE A 88 -8.82 12.43 -34.58
CA ILE A 88 -10.17 12.95 -34.41
C ILE A 88 -11.11 12.05 -35.20
N ASP A 89 -12.02 11.38 -34.50
CA ASP A 89 -13.07 10.56 -35.08
C ASP A 89 -14.32 11.39 -35.40
N HIS A 90 -14.81 11.24 -36.63
CA HIS A 90 -16.07 11.82 -37.12
C HIS A 90 -17.13 10.76 -37.44
N SER A 91 -16.96 9.52 -36.99
CA SER A 91 -17.90 8.41 -37.27
C SER A 91 -19.23 8.54 -36.51
N GLY A 92 -19.29 9.43 -35.53
CA GLY A 92 -20.43 9.59 -34.63
C GLY A 92 -20.41 8.63 -33.43
N ALA A 93 -19.30 7.90 -33.22
CA ALA A 93 -19.08 7.10 -32.03
C ALA A 93 -19.10 7.98 -30.76
N ARG A 94 -19.65 7.46 -29.66
CA ARG A 94 -19.77 8.20 -28.41
C ARG A 94 -18.45 8.19 -27.64
N LEU A 95 -17.92 9.39 -27.37
CA LEU A 95 -16.76 9.59 -26.49
C LEU A 95 -16.94 8.85 -25.15
N GLY A 96 -15.97 8.01 -24.79
CA GLY A 96 -15.91 7.32 -23.49
C GLY A 96 -16.92 6.19 -23.30
N GLU A 97 -17.64 5.75 -24.34
CA GLU A 97 -18.65 4.68 -24.24
C GLU A 97 -18.10 3.39 -23.63
N TYR A 98 -16.88 3.01 -24.01
CA TYR A 98 -16.20 1.80 -23.56
C TYR A 98 -15.31 1.99 -22.31
N GLU A 99 -15.19 3.22 -21.80
CA GLU A 99 -14.44 3.51 -20.57
C GLU A 99 -15.31 3.33 -19.32
N ASP A 100 -16.63 3.43 -19.47
CA ASP A 100 -17.58 3.37 -18.37
C ASP A 100 -17.93 1.93 -17.96
N VAL A 101 -17.08 1.37 -17.10
CA VAL A 101 -17.27 0.03 -16.51
C VAL A 101 -18.47 -0.08 -15.57
N SER A 102 -19.16 1.04 -15.25
CA SER A 102 -20.37 1.00 -14.41
C SER A 102 -21.60 0.48 -15.16
N LYS A 103 -21.60 0.59 -16.49
CA LYS A 103 -22.67 0.08 -17.37
C LYS A 103 -22.58 -1.42 -17.61
N VAL A 104 -21.44 -2.03 -17.28
CA VAL A 104 -21.22 -3.47 -17.45
C VAL A 104 -21.83 -4.18 -16.24
N GLU A 105 -22.86 -5.00 -16.50
CA GLU A 105 -23.40 -5.91 -15.50
C GLU A 105 -22.31 -6.91 -15.08
N LYS A 106 -21.82 -6.76 -13.85
CA LYS A 106 -20.80 -7.65 -13.29
C LYS A 106 -21.47 -8.89 -12.75
N TYR A 107 -20.97 -10.06 -13.15
CA TYR A 107 -21.39 -11.30 -12.54
C TYR A 107 -20.92 -11.38 -11.09
N GLU A 108 -21.87 -11.38 -10.15
CA GLU A 108 -21.62 -11.62 -8.74
C GLU A 108 -22.13 -13.02 -8.35
N VAL A 109 -21.22 -13.83 -7.80
CA VAL A 109 -21.57 -15.14 -7.27
C VAL A 109 -21.82 -15.01 -5.77
N SER A 110 -22.95 -15.54 -5.30
CA SER A 110 -23.27 -15.54 -3.87
C SER A 110 -22.24 -16.37 -3.08
N GLN A 111 -22.08 -16.08 -1.78
CA GLN A 111 -21.14 -16.82 -0.93
C GLN A 111 -21.49 -18.31 -0.88
N GLU A 112 -22.78 -18.63 -0.82
CA GLU A 112 -23.32 -19.99 -0.78
C GLU A 112 -23.04 -20.71 -2.10
N ALA A 113 -23.32 -20.06 -3.23
CA ALA A 113 -23.05 -20.61 -4.56
C ALA A 113 -21.55 -20.82 -4.80
N TYR A 114 -20.69 -19.92 -4.30
CA TYR A 114 -19.24 -20.07 -4.38
C TYR A 114 -18.72 -21.19 -3.48
N ASP A 115 -19.29 -21.38 -2.29
CA ASP A 115 -18.93 -22.45 -1.35
C ASP A 115 -19.30 -23.84 -1.86
N GLN A 116 -20.30 -23.95 -2.74
CA GLN A 116 -20.67 -25.22 -3.38
C GLN A 116 -19.71 -25.63 -4.50
N ARG A 117 -18.89 -24.70 -5.04
CA ARG A 117 -17.94 -25.00 -6.13
C ARG A 117 -16.76 -25.79 -5.62
N GLN A 118 -16.52 -26.97 -6.18
CA GLN A 118 -15.43 -27.87 -5.76
C GLN A 118 -14.06 -27.51 -6.37
N ASP A 119 -14.07 -26.74 -7.44
CA ASP A 119 -12.91 -26.26 -8.21
C ASP A 119 -12.47 -24.83 -7.80
N SER A 120 -13.04 -24.28 -6.73
CA SER A 120 -12.64 -22.97 -6.23
C SER A 120 -11.37 -23.04 -5.37
N VAL A 121 -10.59 -21.95 -5.39
CA VAL A 121 -9.44 -21.77 -4.48
C VAL A 121 -9.86 -21.92 -3.02
N ARG A 122 -11.06 -21.45 -2.65
CA ARG A 122 -11.60 -21.56 -1.29
C ARG A 122 -11.85 -23.02 -0.89
N SER A 123 -12.43 -23.82 -1.78
CA SER A 123 -12.65 -25.24 -1.55
C SER A 123 -11.34 -26.02 -1.46
N PHE A 124 -10.35 -25.67 -2.31
CA PHE A 124 -9.00 -26.21 -2.19
C PHE A 124 -8.35 -25.88 -0.84
N LEU A 125 -8.42 -24.63 -0.38
CA LEU A 125 -7.84 -24.19 0.91
C LEU A 125 -8.52 -24.86 2.10
N LYS A 126 -9.86 -25.01 2.07
CA LYS A 126 -10.62 -25.74 3.09
C LYS A 126 -10.19 -27.21 3.14
N ARG A 127 -10.20 -27.90 1.99
CA ARG A 127 -9.86 -29.32 1.90
C ARG A 127 -8.41 -29.60 2.31
N SER A 128 -7.50 -28.71 1.95
CA SER A 128 -6.08 -28.83 2.27
C SER A 128 -5.74 -28.33 3.69
N LYS A 129 -6.74 -27.88 4.47
CA LYS A 129 -6.56 -27.28 5.80
C LYS A 129 -5.44 -26.22 5.81
N LEU A 130 -5.42 -25.34 4.81
CA LEU A 130 -4.36 -24.32 4.70
C LEU A 130 -4.76 -23.00 5.38
N GLY A 131 -3.82 -22.41 6.11
CA GLY A 131 -3.97 -21.11 6.75
C GLY A 131 -5.15 -21.09 7.73
N ARG A 132 -6.11 -20.20 7.51
CA ARG A 132 -7.26 -20.00 8.42
C ARG A 132 -8.22 -21.20 8.53
N TYR A 133 -8.06 -22.22 7.68
CA TYR A 133 -8.91 -23.40 7.67
C TYR A 133 -8.29 -24.61 8.39
N ASN A 134 -7.09 -24.46 8.96
CA ASN A 134 -6.52 -25.48 9.84
C ASN A 134 -7.09 -25.34 11.26
N GLU A 135 -8.20 -26.05 11.54
CA GLU A 135 -8.86 -25.99 12.84
C GLU A 135 -7.95 -26.46 13.98
N GLU A 136 -7.10 -27.46 13.73
CA GLU A 136 -6.17 -28.00 14.73
C GLU A 136 -5.09 -26.97 15.09
N GLU A 137 -4.46 -26.32 14.10
CA GLU A 137 -3.48 -25.27 14.35
C GLU A 137 -4.10 -24.04 15.00
N LYS A 138 -5.34 -23.68 14.62
CA LYS A 138 -6.08 -22.59 15.26
C LYS A 138 -6.35 -22.92 16.73
N ALA A 139 -6.86 -24.11 17.02
CA ALA A 139 -7.13 -24.56 18.38
C ALA A 139 -5.85 -24.64 19.23
N GLN A 140 -4.74 -25.12 18.66
CA GLN A 140 -3.43 -25.12 19.32
C GLN A 140 -2.97 -23.70 19.65
N ARG A 141 -3.05 -22.76 18.68
CA ARG A 141 -2.67 -21.36 18.89
C ARG A 141 -3.55 -20.68 19.94
N GLU A 142 -4.85 -20.97 19.96
CA GLU A 142 -5.79 -20.46 20.96
C GLU A 142 -5.49 -21.04 22.35
N ALA A 143 -5.21 -22.34 22.45
CA ALA A 143 -4.80 -22.99 23.70
C ALA A 143 -3.47 -22.42 24.23
N GLU A 144 -2.46 -22.25 23.38
CA GLU A 144 -1.19 -21.63 23.75
C GLU A 144 -1.34 -20.16 24.17
N ALA A 145 -2.23 -19.40 23.50
CA ALA A 145 -2.51 -18.02 23.89
C ALA A 145 -3.26 -17.96 25.24
N ALA A 146 -4.21 -18.86 25.47
CA ALA A 146 -4.93 -18.98 26.74
C ALA A 146 -3.99 -19.40 27.88
N GLN A 147 -3.10 -20.35 27.63
CA GLN A 147 -2.08 -20.77 28.60
C GLN A 147 -1.14 -19.61 28.95
N ARG A 148 -0.58 -18.92 27.94
CA ARG A 148 0.27 -17.73 28.16
C ARG A 148 -0.45 -16.64 28.95
N LEU A 149 -1.72 -16.38 28.63
CA LEU A 149 -2.51 -15.40 29.37
C LEU A 149 -2.76 -15.82 30.83
N SER A 150 -2.97 -17.11 31.08
CA SER A 150 -3.10 -17.65 32.44
C SER A 150 -1.80 -17.51 33.23
N GLU A 151 -0.65 -17.77 32.61
CA GLU A 151 0.67 -17.60 33.23
C GLU A 151 0.95 -16.13 33.53
N GLU A 152 0.72 -15.23 32.57
CA GLU A 152 0.83 -13.78 32.76
C GLU A 152 -0.11 -13.27 33.86
N LYS A 153 -1.32 -13.83 33.96
CA LYS A 153 -2.29 -13.48 35.02
C LYS A 153 -1.78 -13.89 36.40
N THR A 154 -1.22 -15.09 36.53
CA THR A 154 -0.64 -15.55 37.80
C THR A 154 0.54 -14.69 38.21
N GLN A 155 1.44 -14.35 37.27
CA GLN A 155 2.57 -13.45 37.53
C GLN A 155 2.10 -12.05 37.92
N ALA A 156 1.14 -11.48 37.19
CA ALA A 156 0.55 -10.19 37.52
C ALA A 156 -0.10 -10.20 38.91
N GLY A 157 -0.81 -11.27 39.27
CA GLY A 157 -1.43 -11.43 40.59
C GLY A 157 -0.43 -11.47 41.76
N ALA A 158 0.84 -11.80 41.51
CA ALA A 158 1.91 -11.80 42.51
C ALA A 158 2.55 -10.42 42.71
N ILE A 159 2.18 -9.41 41.90
CA ILE A 159 2.78 -8.07 41.92
C ILE A 159 1.76 -7.09 42.53
N PRO A 160 1.93 -6.63 43.79
CA PRO A 160 1.01 -5.69 44.41
C PRO A 160 1.29 -4.27 43.91
N VAL A 161 0.22 -3.53 43.56
CA VAL A 161 0.32 -2.09 43.29
C VAL A 161 0.82 -1.35 44.54
N GLY A 162 1.71 -0.39 44.35
CA GLY A 162 2.39 0.39 45.39
C GLY A 162 3.71 -0.22 45.88
N SER A 163 4.06 -1.43 45.43
CA SER A 163 5.31 -2.08 45.86
C SER A 163 6.53 -1.52 45.13
N ARG A 164 7.67 -1.54 45.83
CA ARG A 164 8.99 -1.29 45.23
C ARG A 164 9.38 -2.44 44.33
N CYS A 165 9.97 -2.11 43.19
CA CYS A 165 10.33 -3.09 42.18
C CYS A 165 11.59 -2.71 41.42
N GLU A 166 12.24 -3.72 40.86
CA GLU A 166 13.28 -3.59 39.86
C GLU A 166 12.79 -4.21 38.55
N VAL A 167 13.01 -3.48 37.46
CA VAL A 167 12.61 -3.89 36.11
C VAL A 167 13.86 -4.26 35.31
N GLN A 168 13.92 -5.52 34.86
CA GLN A 168 15.05 -6.05 34.10
C GLN A 168 14.63 -6.42 32.67
N VAL A 169 14.80 -5.48 31.74
CA VAL A 169 14.56 -5.72 30.31
C VAL A 169 15.86 -6.17 29.64
N LEU A 170 15.79 -7.18 28.78
CA LEU A 170 16.95 -7.67 28.02
C LEU A 170 17.59 -6.53 27.21
N GLY A 171 18.89 -6.32 27.38
CA GLY A 171 19.65 -5.27 26.68
C GLY A 171 19.47 -3.86 27.26
N GLN A 172 18.92 -3.72 28.47
CA GLN A 172 18.85 -2.46 29.21
C GLN A 172 19.37 -2.66 30.64
N PRO A 173 19.94 -1.62 31.28
CA PRO A 173 20.30 -1.70 32.69
C PRO A 173 19.04 -1.90 33.56
N PRO A 174 19.17 -2.54 34.74
CA PRO A 174 18.08 -2.62 35.72
C PRO A 174 17.62 -1.22 36.09
N ARG A 175 16.31 -1.06 36.31
CA ARG A 175 15.70 0.21 36.68
C ARG A 175 14.78 0.02 37.86
N ARG A 176 14.92 0.85 38.88
CA ARG A 176 14.08 0.81 40.07
C ARG A 176 12.93 1.79 39.96
N GLY A 177 11.85 1.45 40.65
CA GLY A 177 10.64 2.24 40.66
C GLY A 177 9.55 1.62 41.51
N THR A 178 8.38 2.23 41.42
CA THR A 178 7.18 1.82 42.14
C THR A 178 6.15 1.29 41.15
N VAL A 179 5.54 0.14 41.47
CA VAL A 179 4.43 -0.41 40.69
C VAL A 179 3.20 0.49 40.87
N MET A 180 2.69 1.04 39.78
CA MET A 180 1.52 1.93 39.79
C MET A 180 0.27 1.31 39.16
N TYR A 181 0.45 0.27 38.34
CA TYR A 181 -0.67 -0.39 37.66
C TYR A 181 -0.34 -1.86 37.40
N VAL A 182 -1.34 -2.74 37.54
CA VAL A 182 -1.23 -4.15 37.13
C VAL A 182 -2.55 -4.58 36.52
N GLY A 183 -2.55 -4.98 35.25
CA GLY A 183 -3.79 -5.37 34.58
C GLY A 183 -3.71 -5.48 33.07
N LEU A 184 -4.88 -5.69 32.45
CA LEU A 184 -5.06 -5.67 31.00
C LEU A 184 -5.03 -4.23 30.48
N THR A 185 -4.66 -4.06 29.22
CA THR A 185 -4.56 -2.73 28.61
C THR A 185 -5.21 -2.68 27.24
N ASP A 186 -5.58 -1.48 26.79
CA ASP A 186 -6.24 -1.27 25.51
C ASP A 186 -5.22 -1.17 24.36
N PHE A 187 -3.96 -0.86 24.67
CA PHE A 187 -2.94 -0.65 23.64
C PHE A 187 -2.34 -1.97 23.12
N LYS A 188 -2.20 -2.99 23.97
CA LYS A 188 -1.68 -4.32 23.60
C LYS A 188 -2.31 -5.43 24.45
N PRO A 189 -2.51 -6.64 23.90
CA PRO A 189 -3.07 -7.77 24.64
C PRO A 189 -2.11 -8.31 25.71
N GLY A 190 -2.69 -9.08 26.63
CA GLY A 190 -1.99 -9.66 27.78
C GLY A 190 -1.96 -8.73 28.99
N TYR A 191 -1.41 -9.24 30.09
CA TYR A 191 -1.21 -8.43 31.30
C TYR A 191 0.02 -7.56 31.17
N TRP A 192 -0.06 -6.38 31.80
CA TRP A 192 0.98 -5.38 31.85
C TRP A 192 1.12 -4.81 33.25
N VAL A 193 2.33 -4.42 33.58
CA VAL A 193 2.69 -3.71 34.80
C VAL A 193 3.11 -2.30 34.42
N GLY A 194 2.40 -1.31 34.93
CA GLY A 194 2.79 0.10 34.87
C GLY A 194 3.70 0.43 36.04
N VAL A 195 4.90 0.90 35.75
CA VAL A 195 5.91 1.28 36.74
C VAL A 195 6.20 2.77 36.58
N CYS A 196 6.25 3.49 37.71
CA CYS A 196 6.85 4.81 37.79
C CYS A 196 8.30 4.61 38.24
N TYR A 197 9.26 4.85 37.36
CA TYR A 197 10.68 4.80 37.71
C TYR A 197 11.05 5.94 38.66
N ASP A 198 12.16 5.79 39.37
CA ASP A 198 12.72 6.85 40.22
C ASP A 198 13.41 7.93 39.37
N GLU A 199 13.97 7.52 38.23
CA GLU A 199 14.66 8.36 37.25
C GLU A 199 13.83 8.53 35.96
N PRO A 200 14.10 9.55 35.12
CA PRO A 200 13.37 9.81 33.86
C PRO A 200 13.74 8.81 32.73
N LEU A 201 13.74 7.52 33.03
CA LEU A 201 14.07 6.40 32.15
C LEU A 201 12.83 5.71 31.54
N GLY A 202 11.64 6.22 31.84
CA GLY A 202 10.36 5.78 31.31
C GLY A 202 10.09 6.26 29.89
N LYS A 203 8.90 5.90 29.39
CA LYS A 203 8.43 6.19 28.03
C LYS A 203 7.18 7.05 27.98
N ASN A 204 6.47 7.19 29.09
CA ASN A 204 5.19 7.88 29.19
C ASN A 204 5.01 8.57 30.55
N ASP A 205 3.86 9.21 30.75
CA ASP A 205 3.40 9.90 31.96
C ASP A 205 2.30 9.09 32.70
N GLY A 206 2.21 7.79 32.45
CA GLY A 206 1.13 6.91 32.93
C GLY A 206 -0.09 6.85 32.02
N SER A 207 -0.06 7.53 30.87
CA SER A 207 -1.07 7.41 29.81
C SER A 207 -0.50 6.81 28.51
N VAL A 208 -1.34 6.08 27.76
CA VAL A 208 -1.01 5.54 26.43
C VAL A 208 -2.22 5.68 25.52
N ASN A 209 -2.04 6.24 24.33
CA ASN A 209 -3.11 6.48 23.34
C ASN A 209 -4.34 7.22 23.92
N GLY A 210 -4.11 8.22 24.78
CA GLY A 210 -5.17 9.04 25.38
C GLY A 210 -5.91 8.40 26.57
N LYS A 211 -5.63 7.14 26.92
CA LYS A 211 -6.15 6.50 28.13
C LYS A 211 -5.11 6.58 29.26
N ARG A 212 -5.50 7.14 30.40
CA ARG A 212 -4.68 7.20 31.62
C ARG A 212 -4.89 5.95 32.47
N TYR A 213 -3.80 5.33 32.90
CA TYR A 213 -3.79 4.14 33.75
C TYR A 213 -3.24 4.45 35.14
N PHE A 214 -2.24 5.32 35.21
CA PHE A 214 -1.68 5.86 36.45
C PHE A 214 -1.17 7.28 36.23
N GLU A 215 -0.72 7.93 37.30
CA GLU A 215 -0.18 9.29 37.27
C GLU A 215 1.30 9.27 37.64
N CYS A 216 2.13 9.91 36.81
CA CYS A 216 3.55 10.14 37.06
C CYS A 216 4.06 11.27 36.15
N GLN A 217 5.29 11.72 36.39
CA GLN A 217 5.94 12.72 35.54
C GLN A 217 6.21 12.18 34.13
N ALA A 218 6.29 13.08 33.15
CA ALA A 218 6.62 12.70 31.78
C ALA A 218 8.00 12.04 31.73
N LYS A 219 8.11 10.89 31.05
CA LYS A 219 9.30 10.02 30.99
C LYS A 219 9.62 9.26 32.27
N TYR A 220 8.72 9.19 33.25
CA TYR A 220 8.91 8.34 34.43
C TYR A 220 8.09 7.05 34.34
N GLY A 221 6.95 7.09 33.63
CA GLY A 221 6.08 5.94 33.45
C GLY A 221 6.55 4.99 32.36
N ALA A 222 6.47 3.68 32.60
CA ALA A 222 6.61 2.67 31.57
C ALA A 222 5.66 1.49 31.80
N PHE A 223 5.28 0.83 30.69
CA PHE A 223 4.56 -0.43 30.72
C PHE A 223 5.49 -1.57 30.32
N VAL A 224 5.58 -2.58 31.17
CA VAL A 224 6.39 -3.78 30.97
C VAL A 224 5.60 -5.04 31.25
N LYS A 225 6.13 -6.20 30.83
CA LYS A 225 5.49 -7.49 31.09
C LYS A 225 5.76 -7.94 32.54
N PRO A 226 4.82 -8.64 33.19
CA PRO A 226 5.01 -9.14 34.56
C PRO A 226 6.32 -9.92 34.74
N ALA A 227 6.71 -10.72 33.74
CA ALA A 227 7.91 -11.54 33.76
C ALA A 227 9.26 -10.78 33.94
N VAL A 228 9.28 -9.46 33.71
CA VAL A 228 10.51 -8.65 33.84
C VAL A 228 10.49 -7.74 35.08
N VAL A 229 9.51 -7.91 35.97
CA VAL A 229 9.34 -7.10 37.18
C VAL A 229 9.62 -7.99 38.39
N THR A 230 10.59 -7.59 39.20
CA THR A 230 10.88 -8.21 40.49
C THR A 230 10.44 -7.28 41.59
N VAL A 231 9.46 -7.69 42.40
CA VAL A 231 9.02 -6.94 43.59
C VAL A 231 9.91 -7.32 44.76
N GLY A 232 10.31 -6.33 45.56
CA GLY A 232 11.19 -6.57 46.71
C GLY A 232 11.63 -5.28 47.39
N ASP A 233 12.62 -5.40 48.26
CA ASP A 233 13.24 -4.25 48.93
C ASP A 233 14.26 -3.58 48.01
N PHE A 234 13.74 -2.73 47.12
CA PHE A 234 14.50 -1.96 46.15
C PHE A 234 14.36 -0.46 46.46
N PRO A 235 15.06 0.07 47.47
CA PRO A 235 15.06 1.50 47.76
C PRO A 235 15.62 2.29 46.57
N GLU A 236 15.22 3.55 46.49
CA GLU A 236 15.77 4.52 45.53
C GLU A 236 17.29 4.62 45.73
N GLU A 237 18.02 4.68 44.62
CA GLU A 237 19.47 4.85 44.66
C GLU A 237 19.79 6.32 44.85
N ASP A 238 20.26 6.67 46.05
CA ASP A 238 20.79 8.00 46.31
C ASP A 238 22.21 8.09 45.76
N TYR A 239 22.36 8.87 44.68
CA TYR A 239 23.65 9.11 44.03
C TYR A 239 24.45 10.25 44.69
N GLY A 240 23.97 10.86 45.78
CA GLY A 240 24.69 11.88 46.53
C GLY A 240 25.02 13.14 45.71
N LEU A 241 24.23 13.43 44.68
CA LEU A 241 24.47 14.55 43.77
C LEU A 241 24.10 15.92 44.37
N ASP A 242 23.53 15.94 45.57
CA ASP A 242 23.19 17.17 46.30
C ASP A 242 24.37 17.79 47.07
N GLU A 243 25.58 17.18 47.03
CA GLU A 243 26.80 17.69 47.69
C GLU A 243 27.88 18.29 46.74
N MET A 244 27.53 18.71 45.52
CA MET A 244 28.45 19.40 44.58
C MET A 244 27.99 20.81 44.21
#